data_AF-A0A518H6F6-F1
#
_entry.id   AF-A0A518H6F6-F1
#
_cell.length_a   1.000
_cell.length_b   1.000
_cell.length_c   1.000
_cell.angle_alpha   90.00
_cell.angle_beta   90.00
_cell.angle_gamma   90.00
#
_symmetry.space_group_name_H-M   'P 1'
#
loop_
_entity.id
_entity.type
_entity.pdbx_description
1 polymer ?
#
loop_
_entity_poly.entity_id
_entity_poly.type
_entity_poly.pdbx_seq_one_letter_code
_entity_poly.pdbx_strand_id
1 'polypeptide(L)'
;MDEGGTLTITGSILTGNSARPGRYGGGSGGGLFSTGEATLTESTISGNSAERLGGGIANDGTVTIRGATVHGNTAGDYGGGIQSFGTLTVTGSTIVGNATGLDGGGISNAWSGQMTLETSIVQGNSAGRDGGGIANFGRLTLAASTLAGNSAGRLGGGLANETSASEATLTNVTISGNSAGRDGGGVANLGGLTLTHATLTANRADNDGDGTGRGGGISNAGMATLSNSIVSGNRLSLSGEADNLAGAAFVASSRGNLVGSGEVSLDPEANLVGVDDPRLGPLAFNGGPTMTHALLPGSLAIDAALEEFAAEADQRGVSRPRGSRADIGAFELKTLDVVRFALQGGQRQRSFIRTIELDFANGLGLLRGLIDRGGVRLMRYGLDGSGPGEAVDLDDLLAVRGNTLVFDFGVQGLGGNRNQSFGDGYYVIEVDTDGDGSFETTRSFHRLLGDVDGDGTVGDLDLALILDGVRRPYTPELDVNGDGVVNAADRVLAGRNRGKFLDPGLHRDA
;
A
#
# COMPACT_ATOMS: atom_id res chain seq x y z
N MET A 1 -37.48 8.89 12.34
CA MET A 1 -37.11 9.42 13.67
C MET A 1 -37.16 8.25 14.63
N ASP A 2 -36.10 8.05 15.40
CA ASP A 2 -36.10 7.16 16.56
C ASP A 2 -36.17 8.02 17.82
N GLU A 3 -37.27 7.93 18.57
CA GLU A 3 -37.58 8.75 19.75
C GLU A 3 -37.11 8.06 21.05
N GLY A 4 -35.83 7.66 21.11
CA GLY A 4 -35.21 7.07 22.30
C GLY A 4 -35.37 5.55 22.43
N GLY A 5 -35.77 4.86 21.36
CA GLY A 5 -35.82 3.41 21.29
C GLY A 5 -34.52 2.79 20.74
N THR A 6 -34.63 1.53 20.30
CA THR A 6 -33.58 0.86 19.52
C THR A 6 -34.09 0.65 18.10
N LEU A 7 -33.34 1.15 17.10
CA LEU A 7 -33.63 1.00 15.69
C LEU A 7 -32.54 0.17 14.99
N THR A 8 -32.92 -0.90 14.29
CA THR A 8 -32.01 -1.68 13.44
C THR A 8 -32.42 -1.59 11.99
N ILE A 9 -31.48 -1.20 11.13
CA ILE A 9 -31.65 -1.06 9.68
C ILE A 9 -30.59 -1.95 9.00
N THR A 10 -31.04 -2.88 8.18
CA THR A 10 -30.15 -3.83 7.48
C THR A 10 -30.52 -3.90 6.01
N GLY A 11 -29.53 -3.84 5.11
CA GLY A 11 -29.76 -3.99 3.66
C GLY A 11 -30.74 -2.98 3.06
N SER A 12 -30.91 -1.82 3.69
CA SER A 12 -32.00 -0.89 3.37
C SER A 12 -31.48 0.37 2.67
N ILE A 13 -32.37 1.05 1.94
CA ILE A 13 -32.06 2.31 1.23
C ILE A 13 -32.95 3.42 1.78
N LEU A 14 -32.34 4.45 2.36
CA LEU A 14 -33.00 5.68 2.82
C LEU A 14 -32.60 6.80 1.86
N THR A 15 -33.48 7.14 0.92
CA THR A 15 -33.12 8.06 -0.17
C THR A 15 -34.17 9.12 -0.50
N GLY A 16 -33.70 10.30 -0.94
CA GLY A 16 -34.55 11.37 -1.45
C GLY A 16 -35.41 12.09 -0.40
N ASN A 17 -35.09 11.93 0.88
CA ASN A 17 -35.87 12.51 1.97
C ASN A 17 -35.44 13.96 2.26
N SER A 18 -36.35 14.77 2.80
CA SER A 18 -36.08 16.17 3.12
C SER A 18 -36.61 16.56 4.49
N ALA A 19 -35.72 17.00 5.38
CA ALA A 19 -36.07 17.55 6.68
C ALA A 19 -36.09 19.09 6.61
N ARG A 20 -37.28 19.68 6.77
CA ARG A 20 -37.48 21.13 6.82
C ARG A 20 -37.93 21.57 8.22
N PRO A 21 -37.60 22.79 8.67
CA PRO A 21 -38.10 23.34 9.92
C PRO A 21 -39.61 23.46 9.90
N GLY A 22 -40.26 22.83 10.89
CA GLY A 22 -41.64 23.14 11.23
C GLY A 22 -41.73 24.43 12.04
N ARG A 23 -42.96 24.82 12.41
CA ARG A 23 -43.28 26.03 13.19
C ARG A 23 -42.60 26.12 14.57
N TYR A 24 -41.95 25.05 15.02
CA TYR A 24 -41.35 24.90 16.36
C TYR A 24 -39.84 24.58 16.35
N GLY A 25 -39.17 24.74 15.20
CA GLY A 25 -37.77 24.34 15.06
C GLY A 25 -37.67 22.84 14.76
N GLY A 26 -36.98 22.52 13.67
CA GLY A 26 -36.81 21.19 13.11
C GLY A 26 -35.94 21.31 11.86
N GLY A 27 -35.72 20.22 11.12
CA GLY A 27 -34.89 20.24 9.91
C GLY A 27 -33.54 19.55 10.07
N SER A 28 -33.49 18.50 10.89
CA SER A 28 -32.32 17.64 11.08
C SER A 28 -32.61 16.22 10.59
N GLY A 29 -31.58 15.52 10.11
CA GLY A 29 -31.64 14.09 9.80
C GLY A 29 -32.52 13.80 8.61
N GLY A 30 -32.10 14.27 7.43
CA GLY A 30 -32.89 14.15 6.19
C GLY A 30 -33.32 12.70 5.93
N GLY A 31 -32.40 11.74 6.06
CA GLY A 31 -32.71 10.30 6.02
C GLY A 31 -33.07 9.73 7.39
N LEU A 32 -32.22 9.96 8.40
CA LEU A 32 -32.40 9.44 9.75
C LEU A 32 -32.13 10.53 10.80
N PHE A 33 -33.06 10.69 11.74
CA PHE A 33 -32.81 11.40 12.99
C PHE A 33 -32.95 10.40 14.15
N SER A 34 -31.88 10.22 14.93
CA SER A 34 -31.81 9.27 16.03
C SER A 34 -31.53 9.98 17.34
N THR A 35 -32.42 9.85 18.33
CA THR A 35 -32.17 10.25 19.72
C THR A 35 -31.94 9.03 20.63
N GLY A 36 -32.12 7.81 20.10
CA GLY A 36 -31.91 6.53 20.77
C GLY A 36 -30.69 5.78 20.24
N GLU A 37 -30.76 4.44 20.26
CA GLU A 37 -29.73 3.57 19.68
C GLU A 37 -30.10 3.14 18.26
N ALA A 38 -29.33 3.53 17.26
CA ALA A 38 -29.54 3.06 15.89
C ALA A 38 -28.35 2.27 15.35
N THR A 39 -28.60 1.12 14.73
CA THR A 39 -27.60 0.34 14.01
C THR A 39 -27.98 0.23 12.54
N LEU A 40 -27.07 0.66 11.65
CA LEU A 40 -27.18 0.56 10.21
C LEU A 40 -26.13 -0.42 9.70
N THR A 41 -26.56 -1.49 9.05
CA THR A 41 -25.66 -2.51 8.47
C THR A 41 -25.94 -2.68 6.99
N GLU A 42 -24.91 -2.62 6.15
CA GLU A 42 -25.00 -2.86 4.70
C GLU A 42 -26.12 -2.04 4.03
N SER A 43 -26.31 -0.80 4.50
CA SER A 43 -27.41 0.07 4.09
C SER A 43 -26.90 1.29 3.34
N THR A 44 -27.79 1.93 2.59
CA THR A 44 -27.49 3.13 1.80
C THR A 44 -28.32 4.31 2.27
N ILE A 45 -27.67 5.44 2.55
CA ILE A 45 -28.31 6.72 2.90
C ILE A 45 -27.90 7.73 1.85
N SER A 46 -28.81 8.11 0.95
CA SER A 46 -28.42 8.89 -0.22
C SER A 46 -29.39 9.92 -0.74
N GLY A 47 -28.88 11.04 -1.26
CA GLY A 47 -29.73 12.08 -1.85
C GLY A 47 -30.72 12.69 -0.86
N ASN A 48 -30.45 12.59 0.44
CA ASN A 48 -31.28 13.20 1.47
C ASN A 48 -30.81 14.62 1.74
N SER A 49 -31.74 15.46 2.21
CA SER A 49 -31.48 16.87 2.52
C SER A 49 -32.01 17.24 3.89
N ALA A 50 -31.27 18.10 4.58
CA ALA A 50 -31.71 18.74 5.82
C ALA A 50 -31.45 20.24 5.70
N GLU A 51 -32.40 21.09 6.07
CA GLU A 51 -32.14 22.54 6.07
C GLU A 51 -31.04 22.90 7.07
N ARG A 52 -30.85 22.10 8.11
CA ARG A 52 -29.97 22.44 9.22
C ARG A 52 -28.86 21.42 9.44
N LEU A 53 -29.18 20.24 9.94
CA LEU A 53 -28.17 19.31 10.46
C LEU A 53 -28.32 17.91 9.87
N GLY A 54 -27.21 17.27 9.51
CA GLY A 54 -27.22 15.86 9.16
C GLY A 54 -28.09 15.57 7.95
N GLY A 55 -27.60 15.94 6.76
CA GLY A 55 -28.33 15.77 5.51
C GLY A 55 -28.78 14.34 5.30
N GLY A 56 -27.90 13.38 5.58
CA GLY A 56 -28.22 11.97 5.69
C GLY A 56 -28.70 11.59 7.08
N ILE A 57 -27.84 11.75 8.08
CA ILE A 57 -28.07 11.28 9.46
C ILE A 57 -27.81 12.41 10.45
N ALA A 58 -28.73 12.63 11.39
CA ALA A 58 -28.49 13.41 12.58
C ALA A 58 -28.60 12.50 13.81
N ASN A 59 -27.55 12.51 14.64
CA ASN A 59 -27.39 11.65 15.81
C ASN A 59 -27.30 12.46 17.11
N ASP A 60 -28.33 12.36 17.93
CA ASP A 60 -28.36 12.89 19.30
C ASP A 60 -28.23 11.76 20.35
N GLY A 61 -28.17 10.49 19.92
CA GLY A 61 -28.03 9.30 20.76
C GLY A 61 -26.77 8.50 20.44
N THR A 62 -26.92 7.20 20.19
CA THR A 62 -25.83 6.31 19.79
C THR A 62 -26.12 5.70 18.43
N VAL A 63 -25.27 5.98 17.44
CA VAL A 63 -25.43 5.45 16.08
C VAL A 63 -24.22 4.60 15.72
N THR A 64 -24.47 3.38 15.24
CA THR A 64 -23.45 2.50 14.66
C THR A 64 -23.72 2.24 13.19
N ILE A 65 -22.70 2.40 12.36
CA ILE A 65 -22.76 2.23 10.90
C ILE A 65 -21.72 1.19 10.49
N ARG A 66 -22.13 0.11 9.82
CA ARG A 66 -21.25 -1.00 9.41
C ARG A 66 -21.47 -1.37 7.95
N GLY A 67 -20.41 -1.41 7.15
CA GLY A 67 -20.50 -1.81 5.74
C GLY A 67 -21.46 -0.93 4.91
N ALA A 68 -21.75 0.29 5.35
CA ALA A 68 -22.80 1.12 4.77
C ALA A 68 -22.22 2.20 3.84
N THR A 69 -23.10 2.82 3.04
CA THR A 69 -22.73 3.96 2.20
C THR A 69 -23.62 5.16 2.50
N VAL A 70 -23.01 6.30 2.86
CA VAL A 70 -23.67 7.60 3.05
C VAL A 70 -23.20 8.54 1.95
N HIS A 71 -24.04 8.83 0.96
CA HIS A 71 -23.59 9.59 -0.21
C HIS A 71 -24.57 10.60 -0.81
N GLY A 72 -24.04 11.69 -1.35
CA GLY A 72 -24.87 12.69 -2.04
C GLY A 72 -25.92 13.36 -1.15
N ASN A 73 -25.71 13.41 0.16
CA ASN A 73 -26.61 14.09 1.09
C ASN A 73 -26.18 15.53 1.32
N THR A 74 -27.14 16.40 1.64
CA THR A 74 -26.90 17.84 1.81
C THR A 74 -27.48 18.39 3.11
N ALA A 75 -26.72 19.25 3.79
CA ALA A 75 -27.18 20.02 4.94
C ALA A 75 -26.96 21.53 4.71
N GLY A 76 -27.81 22.38 5.30
CA GLY A 76 -27.56 23.83 5.26
C GLY A 76 -26.43 24.26 6.19
N ASP A 77 -26.43 23.76 7.42
CA ASP A 77 -25.45 24.17 8.43
C ASP A 77 -24.33 23.13 8.56
N TYR A 78 -24.60 21.97 9.17
CA TYR A 78 -23.54 21.05 9.58
C TYR A 78 -23.82 19.59 9.20
N GLY A 79 -22.76 18.85 8.89
CA GLY A 79 -22.85 17.41 8.65
C GLY A 79 -23.63 17.10 7.38
N GLY A 80 -23.06 17.36 6.21
CA GLY A 80 -23.72 17.10 4.92
C GLY A 80 -24.17 15.65 4.82
N GLY A 81 -23.28 14.72 5.19
CA GLY A 81 -23.62 13.31 5.38
C GLY A 81 -24.20 13.08 6.78
N ILE A 82 -23.39 13.34 7.81
CA ILE A 82 -23.72 12.98 9.19
C ILE A 82 -23.42 14.15 10.14
N GLN A 83 -24.39 14.53 10.97
CA GLN A 83 -24.16 15.31 12.19
C GLN A 83 -24.24 14.38 13.41
N SER A 84 -23.26 14.43 14.30
CA SER A 84 -23.30 13.73 15.58
C SER A 84 -23.10 14.66 16.77
N PHE A 85 -24.04 14.67 17.71
CA PHE A 85 -23.89 15.23 19.05
C PHE A 85 -23.57 14.17 20.11
N GLY A 86 -24.01 12.94 19.87
CA GLY A 86 -23.75 11.78 20.72
C GLY A 86 -22.62 10.90 20.20
N THR A 87 -22.73 9.59 20.46
CA THR A 87 -21.72 8.60 20.06
C THR A 87 -21.97 8.10 18.65
N LEU A 88 -20.96 8.17 17.79
CA LEU A 88 -20.97 7.64 16.44
C LEU A 88 -19.83 6.64 16.24
N THR A 89 -20.18 5.41 15.85
CA THR A 89 -19.21 4.40 15.43
C THR A 89 -19.44 4.05 13.97
N VAL A 90 -18.40 4.13 13.14
CA VAL A 90 -18.44 3.85 11.72
C VAL A 90 -17.33 2.85 11.39
N THR A 91 -17.70 1.69 10.84
CA THR A 91 -16.75 0.63 10.49
C THR A 91 -16.97 0.15 9.07
N GLY A 92 -15.91 -0.02 8.29
CA GLY A 92 -16.00 -0.63 6.96
C GLY A 92 -16.93 0.13 6.00
N SER A 93 -17.12 1.43 6.19
CA SER A 93 -18.17 2.20 5.52
C SER A 93 -17.62 3.31 4.65
N THR A 94 -18.43 3.78 3.71
CA THR A 94 -18.06 4.85 2.76
C THR A 94 -18.95 6.07 2.92
N ILE A 95 -18.35 7.23 3.14
CA ILE A 95 -19.01 8.54 3.24
C ILE A 95 -18.49 9.40 2.09
N VAL A 96 -19.32 9.58 1.04
CA VAL A 96 -18.83 10.14 -0.23
C VAL A 96 -19.75 11.18 -0.86
N GLY A 97 -19.17 12.27 -1.35
CA GLY A 97 -19.92 13.25 -2.14
C GLY A 97 -21.04 13.96 -1.38
N ASN A 98 -20.91 14.10 -0.05
CA ASN A 98 -21.87 14.85 0.76
C ASN A 98 -21.44 16.32 0.89
N ALA A 99 -22.40 17.22 1.08
CA ALA A 99 -22.14 18.66 1.08
C ALA A 99 -22.86 19.42 2.20
N THR A 100 -22.21 20.45 2.74
CA THR A 100 -22.83 21.36 3.70
C THR A 100 -22.43 22.81 3.50
N GLY A 101 -23.26 23.75 3.95
CA GLY A 101 -22.98 25.18 3.87
C GLY A 101 -21.95 25.67 4.90
N LEU A 102 -21.87 25.05 6.09
CA LEU A 102 -20.86 25.37 7.11
C LEU A 102 -19.84 24.22 7.22
N ASP A 103 -19.88 23.41 8.29
CA ASP A 103 -18.78 22.50 8.63
C ASP A 103 -19.15 21.02 8.55
N GLY A 104 -18.16 20.19 8.21
CA GLY A 104 -18.31 18.75 8.15
C GLY A 104 -19.08 18.31 6.91
N GLY A 105 -18.47 18.45 5.74
CA GLY A 105 -19.12 18.07 4.47
C GLY A 105 -19.55 16.60 4.50
N GLY A 106 -18.63 15.72 4.90
CA GLY A 106 -18.93 14.33 5.20
C GLY A 106 -19.58 14.19 6.57
N ILE A 107 -18.84 14.58 7.61
CA ILE A 107 -19.25 14.37 9.00
C ILE A 107 -18.91 15.59 9.87
N SER A 108 -19.85 16.00 10.73
CA SER A 108 -19.61 16.95 11.82
C SER A 108 -19.77 16.25 13.16
N ASN A 109 -18.70 16.24 13.97
CA ASN A 109 -18.70 15.79 15.36
C ASN A 109 -18.82 16.99 16.29
N ALA A 110 -19.96 17.19 16.95
CA ALA A 110 -20.17 18.33 17.83
C ALA A 110 -19.35 18.23 19.13
N TRP A 111 -19.39 19.29 19.96
CA TRP A 111 -18.57 19.43 21.17
C TRP A 111 -18.63 18.25 22.15
N SER A 112 -19.81 17.66 22.36
CA SER A 112 -19.98 16.48 23.22
C SER A 112 -19.82 15.15 22.50
N GLY A 113 -19.59 15.20 21.19
CA GLY A 113 -19.62 14.04 20.31
C GLY A 113 -18.39 13.15 20.50
N GLN A 114 -18.64 11.84 20.51
CA GLN A 114 -17.61 10.81 20.55
C GLN A 114 -17.67 10.03 19.24
N MET A 115 -16.61 10.12 18.46
CA MET A 115 -16.59 9.57 17.11
C MET A 115 -15.46 8.56 16.95
N THR A 116 -15.82 7.39 16.44
CA THR A 116 -14.86 6.36 16.03
C THR A 116 -15.12 5.98 14.59
N LEU A 117 -14.11 6.16 13.74
CA LEU A 117 -14.10 5.69 12.36
C LEU A 117 -12.99 4.66 12.20
N GLU A 118 -13.35 3.47 11.74
CA GLU A 118 -12.41 2.38 11.52
C GLU A 118 -12.61 1.78 10.13
N THR A 119 -11.50 1.53 9.43
CA THR A 119 -11.54 0.85 8.12
C THR A 119 -12.52 1.50 7.14
N SER A 120 -12.62 2.83 7.15
CA SER A 120 -13.66 3.56 6.44
C SER A 120 -13.07 4.58 5.47
N ILE A 121 -13.87 4.99 4.48
CA ILE A 121 -13.48 5.95 3.44
C ILE A 121 -14.36 7.18 3.54
N VAL A 122 -13.74 8.36 3.70
CA VAL A 122 -14.39 9.67 3.65
C VAL A 122 -13.84 10.42 2.44
N GLN A 123 -14.62 10.50 1.36
CA GLN A 123 -14.11 10.95 0.07
C GLN A 123 -14.98 11.97 -0.65
N GLY A 124 -14.36 12.97 -1.28
CA GLY A 124 -15.07 13.87 -2.19
C GLY A 124 -16.19 14.67 -1.54
N ASN A 125 -16.15 14.87 -0.23
CA ASN A 125 -17.14 15.65 0.51
C ASN A 125 -16.75 17.12 0.55
N SER A 126 -17.73 18.02 0.61
CA SER A 126 -17.51 19.46 0.53
C SER A 126 -18.18 20.25 1.66
N ALA A 127 -17.43 21.14 2.29
CA ALA A 127 -17.93 22.07 3.30
C ALA A 127 -17.72 23.51 2.83
N GLY A 128 -18.74 24.37 2.99
CA GLY A 128 -18.63 25.79 2.66
C GLY A 128 -17.67 26.54 3.60
N ARG A 129 -17.43 26.01 4.81
CA ARG A 129 -16.52 26.58 5.78
C ARG A 129 -15.41 25.60 6.16
N ASP A 130 -15.59 24.69 7.11
CA ASP A 130 -14.48 23.87 7.61
C ASP A 130 -14.73 22.37 7.55
N GLY A 131 -13.66 21.57 7.51
CA GLY A 131 -13.77 20.12 7.62
C GLY A 131 -14.51 19.52 6.42
N GLY A 132 -13.93 19.62 5.23
CA GLY A 132 -14.55 19.11 4.00
C GLY A 132 -14.95 17.64 4.15
N GLY A 133 -14.03 16.82 4.67
CA GLY A 133 -14.31 15.46 5.10
C GLY A 133 -14.97 15.44 6.48
N ILE A 134 -14.22 15.87 7.51
CA ILE A 134 -14.64 15.82 8.91
C ILE A 134 -14.38 17.16 9.59
N ALA A 135 -15.39 17.70 10.28
CA ALA A 135 -15.21 18.75 11.29
C ALA A 135 -15.36 18.14 12.68
N ASN A 136 -14.37 18.33 13.55
CA ASN A 136 -14.34 17.78 14.89
C ASN A 136 -14.28 18.88 15.95
N PHE A 137 -15.34 18.99 16.74
CA PHE A 137 -15.44 19.85 17.92
C PHE A 137 -15.32 19.06 19.24
N GLY A 138 -15.42 17.72 19.17
CA GLY A 138 -15.37 16.81 20.31
C GLY A 138 -14.17 15.87 20.24
N ARG A 139 -14.39 14.56 20.47
CA ARG A 139 -13.35 13.54 20.42
C ARG A 139 -13.49 12.64 19.19
N LEU A 140 -12.42 12.52 18.43
CA LEU A 140 -12.30 11.69 17.24
C LEU A 140 -11.19 10.64 17.41
N THR A 141 -11.52 9.39 17.12
CA THR A 141 -10.57 8.31 16.85
C THR A 141 -10.76 7.83 15.43
N LEU A 142 -9.69 7.87 14.64
CA LEU A 142 -9.68 7.44 13.25
C LEU A 142 -8.58 6.39 13.06
N ALA A 143 -8.96 5.19 12.61
CA ALA A 143 -8.04 4.08 12.44
C ALA A 143 -8.21 3.39 11.07
N ALA A 144 -7.10 2.98 10.45
CA ALA A 144 -7.11 2.19 9.22
C ALA A 144 -7.96 2.78 8.08
N SER A 145 -8.08 4.10 8.02
CA SER A 145 -9.10 4.81 7.22
C SER A 145 -8.49 5.81 6.24
N THR A 146 -9.26 6.18 5.22
CA THR A 146 -8.83 7.13 4.18
C THR A 146 -9.71 8.38 4.18
N LEU A 147 -9.10 9.56 4.21
CA LEU A 147 -9.73 10.85 3.92
C LEU A 147 -9.18 11.37 2.60
N ALA A 148 -9.97 11.38 1.53
CA ALA A 148 -9.45 11.73 0.21
C ALA A 148 -10.30 12.70 -0.60
N GLY A 149 -9.65 13.64 -1.30
CA GLY A 149 -10.34 14.49 -2.27
C GLY A 149 -11.45 15.37 -1.67
N ASN A 150 -11.44 15.60 -0.35
CA ASN A 150 -12.44 16.44 0.31
C ASN A 150 -12.05 17.91 0.21
N SER A 151 -13.03 18.82 0.23
CA SER A 151 -12.81 20.25 0.05
C SER A 151 -13.52 21.10 1.10
N ALA A 152 -12.81 22.05 1.70
CA ALA A 152 -13.36 23.05 2.60
C ALA A 152 -13.16 24.47 2.04
N GLY A 153 -14.13 25.36 2.26
CA GLY A 153 -14.00 26.76 1.87
C GLY A 153 -13.00 27.56 2.71
N ARG A 154 -12.64 27.07 3.90
CA ARG A 154 -11.78 27.78 4.86
C ARG A 154 -10.70 26.86 5.44
N LEU A 155 -10.99 26.01 6.42
CA LEU A 155 -9.98 25.18 7.09
C LEU A 155 -10.20 23.68 6.90
N GLY A 156 -9.11 22.90 6.85
CA GLY A 156 -9.18 21.46 7.03
C GLY A 156 -9.93 20.76 5.91
N GLY A 157 -9.34 20.67 4.72
CA GLY A 157 -10.00 20.02 3.58
C GLY A 157 -10.37 18.57 3.91
N GLY A 158 -9.45 17.82 4.50
CA GLY A 158 -9.70 16.48 5.03
C GLY A 158 -10.34 16.52 6.42
N LEU A 159 -9.64 17.12 7.39
CA LEU A 159 -10.05 17.20 8.79
C LEU A 159 -9.81 18.61 9.35
N ALA A 160 -10.83 19.20 9.97
CA ALA A 160 -10.69 20.35 10.85
C ALA A 160 -10.90 19.91 12.31
N ASN A 161 -9.90 20.11 13.17
CA ASN A 161 -9.99 19.89 14.62
C ASN A 161 -10.15 21.26 15.29
N GLU A 162 -11.38 21.64 15.61
CA GLU A 162 -11.87 23.03 15.59
C GLU A 162 -11.58 23.85 16.84
N THR A 163 -11.37 23.21 17.99
CA THR A 163 -11.24 23.95 19.25
C THR A 163 -10.10 23.42 20.09
N SER A 164 -9.62 24.25 21.02
CA SER A 164 -8.57 23.86 21.96
C SER A 164 -8.95 22.67 22.85
N ALA A 165 -10.25 22.37 22.99
CA ALA A 165 -10.76 21.21 23.71
C ALA A 165 -11.01 19.98 22.80
N SER A 166 -10.87 20.12 21.48
CA SER A 166 -11.10 19.01 20.54
C SER A 166 -9.90 18.09 20.51
N GLU A 167 -10.15 16.79 20.46
CA GLU A 167 -9.10 15.75 20.42
C GLU A 167 -9.27 14.88 19.18
N ALA A 168 -8.17 14.67 18.45
CA ALA A 168 -8.11 13.78 17.29
C ALA A 168 -6.93 12.83 17.42
N THR A 169 -7.21 11.52 17.45
CA THR A 169 -6.20 10.45 17.45
C THR A 169 -6.33 9.65 16.16
N LEU A 170 -5.28 9.66 15.35
CA LEU A 170 -5.25 9.14 14.00
C LEU A 170 -4.13 8.10 13.87
N THR A 171 -4.50 6.85 13.58
CA THR A 171 -3.54 5.73 13.48
C THR A 171 -3.72 4.96 12.18
N ASN A 172 -2.64 4.72 11.44
CA ASN A 172 -2.69 4.01 10.15
C ASN A 172 -3.70 4.64 9.18
N VAL A 173 -3.61 5.96 9.00
CA VAL A 173 -4.55 6.72 8.17
C VAL A 173 -3.88 7.33 6.96
N THR A 174 -4.60 7.35 5.83
CA THR A 174 -4.17 8.05 4.63
C THR A 174 -5.04 9.30 4.42
N ILE A 175 -4.43 10.48 4.38
CA ILE A 175 -5.10 11.75 4.09
C ILE A 175 -4.50 12.31 2.80
N SER A 176 -5.26 12.24 1.69
CA SER A 176 -4.68 12.51 0.38
C SER A 176 -5.56 13.33 -0.55
N GLY A 177 -4.96 14.28 -1.27
CA GLY A 177 -5.70 15.05 -2.29
C GLY A 177 -6.77 15.97 -1.74
N ASN A 178 -6.77 16.29 -0.44
CA ASN A 178 -7.76 17.18 0.15
C ASN A 178 -7.38 18.66 -0.06
N SER A 179 -8.36 19.55 -0.07
CA SER A 179 -8.12 20.98 -0.33
C SER A 179 -8.88 21.90 0.63
N ALA A 180 -8.24 22.99 1.03
CA ALA A 180 -8.85 24.04 1.83
C ALA A 180 -8.70 25.40 1.12
N GLY A 181 -9.71 26.25 1.21
CA GLY A 181 -9.64 27.63 0.71
C GLY A 181 -8.50 28.39 1.38
N ARG A 182 -8.32 28.20 2.69
CA ARG A 182 -7.20 28.76 3.46
C ARG A 182 -6.25 27.67 3.93
N ASP A 183 -6.27 27.31 5.22
CA ASP A 183 -5.21 26.54 5.84
C ASP A 183 -5.56 25.07 6.01
N GLY A 184 -4.53 24.22 6.06
CA GLY A 184 -4.70 22.82 6.42
C GLY A 184 -5.42 22.05 5.32
N GLY A 185 -4.84 21.97 4.12
CA GLY A 185 -5.45 21.22 3.02
C GLY A 185 -5.81 19.78 3.44
N GLY A 186 -4.89 19.11 4.13
CA GLY A 186 -5.13 17.82 4.78
C GLY A 186 -5.80 18.01 6.13
N VAL A 187 -5.08 18.64 7.06
CA VAL A 187 -5.53 18.83 8.45
C VAL A 187 -5.33 20.27 8.91
N ALA A 188 -6.37 20.88 9.47
CA ALA A 188 -6.25 22.09 10.28
C ALA A 188 -6.47 21.72 11.75
N ASN A 189 -5.51 22.03 12.62
CA ASN A 189 -5.57 21.66 14.03
C ASN A 189 -5.56 22.89 14.95
N LEU A 190 -6.65 23.10 15.69
CA LEU A 190 -6.77 24.08 16.77
C LEU A 190 -6.77 23.43 18.16
N GLY A 191 -6.82 22.09 18.23
CA GLY A 191 -6.92 21.29 19.45
C GLY A 191 -5.73 20.35 19.69
N GLY A 192 -6.00 19.20 20.29
CA GLY A 192 -5.05 18.10 20.44
C GLY A 192 -5.07 17.15 19.24
N LEU A 193 -3.93 16.97 18.59
CA LEU A 193 -3.75 16.04 17.46
C LEU A 193 -2.64 15.03 17.78
N THR A 194 -2.94 13.74 17.60
CA THR A 194 -1.93 12.67 17.62
C THR A 194 -2.01 11.89 16.32
N LEU A 195 -0.89 11.80 15.61
CA LEU A 195 -0.72 11.05 14.37
C LEU A 195 0.30 9.93 14.57
N THR A 196 -0.08 8.71 14.22
CA THR A 196 0.82 7.55 14.29
C THR A 196 0.67 6.70 13.04
N HIS A 197 1.77 6.43 12.33
CA HIS A 197 1.73 5.71 11.05
C HIS A 197 0.72 6.31 10.07
N ALA A 198 0.68 7.64 9.95
CA ALA A 198 -0.19 8.33 9.00
C ALA A 198 0.57 8.73 7.73
N THR A 199 -0.11 8.79 6.59
CA THR A 199 0.43 9.33 5.34
C THR A 199 -0.42 10.50 4.86
N LEU A 200 0.14 11.70 4.89
CA LEU A 200 -0.47 12.95 4.44
C LEU A 200 0.27 13.45 3.20
N THR A 201 -0.36 13.37 2.03
CA THR A 201 0.27 13.74 0.75
C THR A 201 -0.71 14.32 -0.25
N ALA A 202 -0.23 15.07 -1.24
CA ALA A 202 -1.03 15.69 -2.30
C ALA A 202 -2.18 16.59 -1.79
N ASN A 203 -2.15 17.01 -0.52
CA ASN A 203 -3.14 17.94 0.02
C ASN A 203 -2.73 19.38 -0.29
N ARG A 204 -3.71 20.28 -0.34
CA ARG A 204 -3.52 21.65 -0.81
C ARG A 204 -4.21 22.72 0.02
N ALA A 205 -3.44 23.71 0.46
CA ALA A 205 -3.93 24.94 1.07
C ALA A 205 -4.09 26.05 0.02
N ASP A 206 -4.69 27.18 0.40
CA ASP A 206 -4.85 28.37 -0.43
C ASP A 206 -5.59 28.08 -1.76
N ASN A 207 -6.71 27.35 -1.68
CA ASN A 207 -7.46 26.99 -2.88
C ASN A 207 -8.15 28.19 -3.54
N ASP A 208 -8.47 29.23 -2.77
CA ASP A 208 -9.06 30.46 -3.28
C ASP A 208 -8.02 31.39 -3.96
N GLY A 209 -6.73 31.14 -3.77
CA GLY A 209 -5.63 31.85 -4.41
C GLY A 209 -5.47 33.29 -3.94
N ASP A 210 -5.92 33.61 -2.73
CA ASP A 210 -5.75 34.95 -2.14
C ASP A 210 -4.36 35.17 -1.50
N GLY A 211 -3.56 34.10 -1.39
CA GLY A 211 -2.19 34.11 -0.90
C GLY A 211 -2.09 34.12 0.63
N THR A 212 -3.16 33.80 1.34
CA THR A 212 -3.18 33.76 2.81
C THR A 212 -3.21 32.36 3.42
N GLY A 213 -3.56 31.33 2.63
CA GLY A 213 -3.58 29.94 3.10
C GLY A 213 -2.20 29.30 3.28
N ARG A 214 -2.07 28.37 4.23
CA ARG A 214 -0.81 27.65 4.55
C ARG A 214 -1.05 26.24 5.06
N GLY A 215 0.02 25.44 5.13
CA GLY A 215 -0.01 24.09 5.68
C GLY A 215 -0.85 23.15 4.83
N GLY A 216 -0.55 23.06 3.53
CA GLY A 216 -1.16 22.11 2.60
C GLY A 216 -1.34 20.72 3.20
N GLY A 217 -0.32 20.19 3.89
CA GLY A 217 -0.42 18.97 4.69
C GLY A 217 -1.15 19.22 6.02
N ILE A 218 -0.48 19.91 6.94
CA ILE A 218 -1.01 20.26 8.27
C ILE A 218 -0.79 21.75 8.55
N SER A 219 -1.85 22.45 8.93
CA SER A 219 -1.76 23.74 9.63
C SER A 219 -2.07 23.53 11.11
N ASN A 220 -1.10 23.81 11.97
CA ASN A 220 -1.22 23.59 13.40
C ASN A 220 -1.27 24.92 14.17
N ALA A 221 -2.28 25.10 15.01
CA ALA A 221 -2.35 26.16 16.03
C ALA A 221 -2.65 25.60 17.44
N GLY A 222 -2.77 24.27 17.56
CA GLY A 222 -2.95 23.56 18.81
C GLY A 222 -1.72 22.72 19.20
N MET A 223 -1.95 21.69 20.02
CA MET A 223 -0.93 20.72 20.39
C MET A 223 -0.96 19.56 19.40
N ALA A 224 0.16 19.27 18.75
CA ALA A 224 0.25 18.18 17.78
C ALA A 224 1.50 17.32 18.01
N THR A 225 1.29 16.00 18.04
CA THR A 225 2.36 14.99 18.14
C THR A 225 2.30 14.07 16.93
N LEU A 226 3.42 13.92 16.23
CA LEU A 226 3.56 13.03 15.08
C LEU A 226 4.59 11.94 15.40
N SER A 227 4.23 10.70 15.11
CA SER A 227 5.14 9.54 15.24
C SER A 227 5.04 8.65 14.02
N ASN A 228 6.19 8.20 13.50
CA ASN A 228 6.24 7.25 12.37
C ASN A 228 5.35 7.64 11.18
N SER A 229 5.17 8.94 10.90
CA SER A 229 4.22 9.44 9.90
C SER A 229 4.92 10.15 8.75
N ILE A 230 4.31 10.10 7.56
CA ILE A 230 4.72 10.82 6.37
C ILE A 230 3.87 12.08 6.22
N VAL A 231 4.50 13.25 6.16
CA VAL A 231 3.85 14.51 5.73
C VAL A 231 4.71 15.13 4.63
N SER A 232 4.49 14.70 3.39
CA SER A 232 5.28 15.13 2.25
C SER A 232 4.47 15.15 0.94
N GLY A 233 4.92 15.92 -0.05
CA GLY A 233 4.22 16.10 -1.33
C GLY A 233 2.94 16.95 -1.24
N ASN A 234 2.76 17.74 -0.18
CA ASN A 234 1.64 18.67 -0.04
C ASN A 234 2.02 20.07 -0.56
N ARG A 235 1.03 20.84 -1.00
CA ARG A 235 1.28 22.06 -1.80
C ARG A 235 0.52 23.28 -1.32
N LEU A 236 1.15 24.44 -1.52
CA LEU A 236 0.51 25.74 -1.44
C LEU A 236 -0.08 26.10 -2.80
N SER A 237 -1.37 26.46 -2.81
CA SER A 237 -2.05 27.04 -3.97
C SER A 237 -1.85 26.24 -5.27
N LEU A 238 -2.17 26.84 -6.42
CA LEU A 238 -1.89 26.25 -7.74
C LEU A 238 -0.44 26.47 -8.18
N SER A 239 0.34 27.29 -7.44
CA SER A 239 1.77 27.53 -7.72
C SER A 239 2.60 26.25 -7.60
N GLY A 240 2.17 25.31 -6.75
CA GLY A 240 2.79 24.01 -6.59
C GLY A 240 4.00 24.01 -5.66
N GLU A 241 4.21 25.09 -4.92
CA GLU A 241 5.23 25.18 -3.87
C GLU A 241 4.95 24.16 -2.77
N ALA A 242 5.99 23.55 -2.22
CA ALA A 242 5.85 22.59 -1.13
C ALA A 242 5.35 23.28 0.15
N ASP A 243 4.35 22.69 0.78
CA ASP A 243 3.68 23.26 1.95
C ASP A 243 3.17 22.14 2.87
N ASN A 244 4.13 21.48 3.52
CA ASN A 244 3.83 20.29 4.29
C ASN A 244 3.32 20.61 5.70
N LEU A 245 3.99 21.50 6.42
CA LEU A 245 3.65 21.89 7.80
C LEU A 245 3.71 23.41 7.96
N ALA A 246 2.72 23.98 8.65
CA ALA A 246 2.66 25.39 9.02
C ALA A 246 2.14 25.62 10.45
N GLY A 247 2.39 26.82 10.98
CA GLY A 247 1.83 27.31 12.24
C GLY A 247 2.72 27.09 13.48
N ALA A 248 2.13 26.71 14.61
CA ALA A 248 2.82 26.45 15.86
C ALA A 248 3.68 25.19 15.79
N ALA A 249 4.81 25.22 16.49
CA ALA A 249 5.73 24.08 16.60
C ALA A 249 5.01 22.85 17.19
N PHE A 250 5.36 21.69 16.63
CA PHE A 250 4.90 20.39 17.13
C PHE A 250 5.60 20.05 18.45
N VAL A 251 4.99 19.16 19.23
CA VAL A 251 5.54 18.74 20.52
C VAL A 251 6.90 18.06 20.30
N ALA A 252 7.87 18.35 21.17
CA ALA A 252 9.25 17.83 21.08
C ALA A 252 9.36 16.29 21.09
N SER A 253 8.32 15.59 21.53
CA SER A 253 8.22 14.13 21.45
C SER A 253 7.91 13.61 20.04
N SER A 254 7.68 14.49 19.05
CA SER A 254 7.42 14.10 17.67
C SER A 254 8.69 13.58 17.00
N ARG A 255 8.71 12.29 16.67
CA ARG A 255 9.92 11.60 16.18
C ARG A 255 9.61 10.42 15.25
N GLY A 256 10.57 10.03 14.44
CA GLY A 256 10.44 8.94 13.47
C GLY A 256 9.62 9.31 12.24
N ASN A 257 9.41 10.60 11.96
CA ASN A 257 8.59 11.04 10.84
C ASN A 257 9.43 11.30 9.59
N LEU A 258 8.79 11.22 8.41
CA LEU A 258 9.31 11.71 7.15
C LEU A 258 8.51 12.94 6.72
N VAL A 259 9.16 14.09 6.66
CA VAL A 259 8.52 15.37 6.39
C VAL A 259 9.24 16.06 5.23
N GLY A 260 8.46 16.58 4.28
CA GLY A 260 8.98 17.44 3.23
C GLY A 260 9.33 18.85 3.72
N SER A 261 9.62 19.75 2.80
CA SER A 261 9.83 21.16 3.09
C SER A 261 8.53 21.88 3.49
N GLY A 262 8.64 22.95 4.28
CA GLY A 262 7.50 23.71 4.79
C GLY A 262 7.95 24.86 5.68
N GLU A 263 6.99 25.62 6.21
CA GLU A 263 7.28 26.75 7.09
C GLU A 263 7.85 26.31 8.45
N VAL A 264 7.43 25.13 8.92
CA VAL A 264 7.83 24.56 10.20
C VAL A 264 8.49 23.21 9.97
N SER A 265 9.68 23.02 10.54
CA SER A 265 10.37 21.72 10.56
C SER A 265 10.29 21.08 11.94
N LEU A 266 10.22 19.76 11.96
CA LEU A 266 10.51 18.97 13.15
C LEU A 266 12.02 18.95 13.43
N ASP A 267 12.39 18.46 14.60
CA ASP A 267 13.79 18.21 14.96
C ASP A 267 14.44 17.24 13.94
N PRO A 268 15.48 17.67 13.20
CA PRO A 268 16.16 16.86 12.21
C PRO A 268 16.96 15.69 12.79
N GLU A 269 17.31 15.72 14.08
CA GLU A 269 18.00 14.59 14.73
C GLU A 269 17.05 13.43 15.01
N ALA A 270 15.75 13.72 15.15
CA ALA A 270 14.72 12.75 15.47
C ALA A 270 13.82 12.39 14.27
N ASN A 271 13.95 13.07 13.13
CA ASN A 271 13.06 12.95 11.97
C ASN A 271 13.82 13.09 10.64
N LEU A 272 13.30 12.44 9.60
CA LEU A 272 13.74 12.65 8.21
C LEU A 272 13.05 13.91 7.67
N VAL A 273 13.72 15.07 7.70
CA VAL A 273 13.15 16.35 7.26
C VAL A 273 13.72 16.82 5.91
N GLY A 274 12.95 17.63 5.18
CA GLY A 274 13.33 18.15 3.86
C GLY A 274 13.21 17.13 2.72
N VAL A 275 12.43 16.06 2.92
CA VAL A 275 12.22 15.00 1.92
C VAL A 275 10.94 15.29 1.14
N ASP A 276 11.00 16.11 0.09
CA ASP A 276 9.82 16.56 -0.69
C ASP A 276 9.16 15.47 -1.53
N ASP A 277 9.93 14.48 -1.99
CA ASP A 277 9.42 13.30 -2.67
C ASP A 277 9.59 12.07 -1.77
N PRO A 278 8.50 11.60 -1.12
CA PRO A 278 8.53 10.40 -0.30
C PRO A 278 8.56 9.10 -1.13
N ARG A 279 8.59 9.18 -2.47
CA ARG A 279 8.51 8.04 -3.41
C ARG A 279 7.30 7.17 -3.12
N LEU A 280 6.13 7.76 -3.29
CA LEU A 280 4.83 7.11 -3.08
C LEU A 280 4.17 6.74 -4.41
N GLY A 281 3.54 5.57 -4.44
CA GLY A 281 2.66 5.15 -5.53
C GLY A 281 1.34 5.92 -5.52
N PRO A 282 0.46 5.73 -6.53
CA PRO A 282 -0.84 6.39 -6.56
C PRO A 282 -1.73 5.96 -5.38
N LEU A 283 -2.70 6.82 -5.03
CA LEU A 283 -3.75 6.47 -4.07
C LEU A 283 -4.63 5.37 -4.68
N ALA A 284 -4.61 4.18 -4.10
CA ALA A 284 -5.36 3.02 -4.61
C ALA A 284 -5.62 1.99 -3.50
N PHE A 285 -6.47 1.00 -3.80
CA PHE A 285 -6.64 -0.18 -2.95
C PHE A 285 -5.42 -1.11 -3.08
N ASN A 286 -4.33 -0.78 -2.38
CA ASN A 286 -3.07 -1.53 -2.43
C ASN A 286 -3.09 -2.83 -1.60
N GLY A 287 -4.18 -3.60 -1.69
CA GLY A 287 -4.36 -4.89 -1.02
C GLY A 287 -5.04 -4.84 0.36
N GLY A 288 -5.63 -3.72 0.74
CA GLY A 288 -6.42 -3.56 1.96
C GLY A 288 -7.84 -3.04 1.71
N PRO A 289 -8.66 -2.92 2.77
CA PRO A 289 -10.07 -2.49 2.68
C PRO A 289 -10.26 -0.99 2.45
N THR A 290 -9.21 -0.18 2.61
CA THR A 290 -9.20 1.27 2.36
C THR A 290 -8.02 1.64 1.48
N MET A 291 -8.07 2.83 0.86
CA MET A 291 -7.04 3.26 -0.08
C MET A 291 -5.80 3.81 0.65
N THR A 292 -4.62 3.42 0.19
CA THR A 292 -3.32 3.88 0.69
C THR A 292 -2.46 4.40 -0.45
N HIS A 293 -1.31 4.99 -0.11
CA HIS A 293 -0.18 5.14 -1.02
C HIS A 293 0.83 4.03 -0.73
N ALA A 294 1.16 3.20 -1.72
CA ALA A 294 2.22 2.21 -1.57
C ALA A 294 3.59 2.92 -1.50
N LEU A 295 4.50 2.40 -0.69
CA LEU A 295 5.90 2.80 -0.75
C LEU A 295 6.50 2.27 -2.04
N LEU A 296 7.13 3.15 -2.81
CA LEU A 296 7.88 2.75 -4.00
C LEU A 296 9.30 2.35 -3.59
N PRO A 297 9.95 1.54 -4.44
CA PRO A 297 11.39 1.30 -4.43
C PRO A 297 12.21 2.49 -3.91
N GLY A 298 13.18 2.29 -3.02
CA GLY A 298 14.11 3.30 -2.52
C GLY A 298 13.49 4.56 -1.90
N SER A 299 12.27 4.45 -1.38
CA SER A 299 11.71 5.43 -0.45
C SER A 299 12.50 5.42 0.86
N LEU A 300 12.79 6.60 1.42
CA LEU A 300 13.44 6.71 2.73
C LEU A 300 12.55 6.29 3.90
N ALA A 301 11.26 6.02 3.66
CA ALA A 301 10.33 5.54 4.67
C ALA A 301 10.44 4.03 4.93
N ILE A 302 11.06 3.26 4.02
CA ILE A 302 11.21 1.81 4.14
C ILE A 302 12.16 1.49 5.31
N ASP A 303 11.76 0.58 6.20
CA ASP A 303 12.51 0.12 7.38
C ASP A 303 12.96 1.26 8.33
N ALA A 304 12.29 2.40 8.28
CA ALA A 304 12.73 3.62 8.96
C ALA A 304 11.97 3.92 10.27
N ALA A 305 10.83 3.28 10.54
CA ALA A 305 9.97 3.62 11.68
C ALA A 305 10.55 3.19 13.03
N LEU A 306 10.45 4.08 14.03
CA LEU A 306 10.91 3.83 15.40
C LEU A 306 10.03 2.76 16.05
N GLU A 307 10.65 1.71 16.60
CA GLU A 307 9.96 0.51 17.13
C GLU A 307 9.02 0.83 18.29
N GLU A 308 9.36 1.82 19.11
CA GLU A 308 8.57 2.23 20.27
C GLU A 308 7.19 2.82 19.92
N PHE A 309 6.98 3.23 18.65
CA PHE A 309 5.67 3.68 18.15
C PHE A 309 5.11 2.76 17.06
N ALA A 310 5.72 1.59 16.84
CA ALA A 310 5.28 0.66 15.82
C ALA A 310 3.88 0.12 16.15
N ALA A 311 2.94 0.33 15.23
CA ALA A 311 1.65 -0.36 15.29
C ALA A 311 1.82 -1.84 14.90
N GLU A 312 0.97 -2.74 15.42
CA GLU A 312 1.04 -4.18 15.12
C GLU A 312 0.84 -4.49 13.63
N ALA A 313 0.08 -3.65 12.93
CA ALA A 313 -0.19 -3.76 11.50
C ALA A 313 -0.31 -2.38 10.84
N ASP A 314 -0.22 -2.34 9.51
CA ASP A 314 -0.48 -1.15 8.69
C ASP A 314 -1.98 -0.94 8.43
N GLN A 315 -2.33 0.11 7.67
CA GLN A 315 -3.72 0.45 7.32
C GLN A 315 -4.49 -0.70 6.64
N ARG A 316 -3.78 -1.62 5.98
CA ARG A 316 -4.37 -2.74 5.24
C ARG A 316 -4.51 -4.00 6.11
N GLY A 317 -3.97 -3.99 7.32
CA GLY A 317 -3.87 -5.15 8.20
C GLY A 317 -2.62 -6.01 7.95
N VAL A 318 -1.60 -5.48 7.26
CA VAL A 318 -0.31 -6.18 7.10
C VAL A 318 0.49 -6.02 8.38
N SER A 319 0.87 -7.14 9.01
CA SER A 319 1.67 -7.15 10.25
C SER A 319 2.99 -6.41 10.06
N ARG A 320 3.42 -5.61 11.04
CA ARG A 320 4.74 -4.99 11.06
C ARG A 320 5.69 -5.72 12.03
N PRO A 321 7.01 -5.79 11.74
CA PRO A 321 7.66 -5.40 10.48
C PRO A 321 7.56 -6.49 9.39
N ARG A 322 7.67 -6.11 8.11
CA ARG A 322 7.87 -6.95 6.92
C ARG A 322 9.20 -6.62 6.22
N GLY A 323 10.18 -6.26 7.02
CA GLY A 323 11.56 -5.99 6.63
C GLY A 323 12.45 -6.05 7.87
N SER A 324 13.54 -5.29 7.87
CA SER A 324 14.39 -5.18 9.06
C SER A 324 13.71 -4.40 10.19
N ARG A 325 12.81 -3.47 9.87
CA ARG A 325 12.03 -2.65 10.79
C ARG A 325 10.65 -2.35 10.19
N ALA A 326 9.81 -1.64 10.93
CA ALA A 326 8.55 -1.15 10.37
C ALA A 326 8.82 0.04 9.44
N ASP A 327 7.91 0.29 8.50
CA ASP A 327 7.96 1.46 7.64
C ASP A 327 7.28 2.69 8.25
N ILE A 328 7.79 3.87 7.90
CA ILE A 328 7.14 5.15 8.22
C ILE A 328 5.89 5.30 7.34
N GLY A 329 4.79 5.78 7.93
CA GLY A 329 3.53 6.05 7.24
C GLY A 329 2.53 4.89 7.36
N ALA A 330 1.43 5.01 6.62
CA ALA A 330 0.25 4.13 6.74
C ALA A 330 0.39 2.76 6.04
N PHE A 331 1.50 2.54 5.34
CA PHE A 331 1.76 1.35 4.53
C PHE A 331 3.00 0.61 5.03
N GLU A 332 2.95 -0.73 5.04
CA GLU A 332 4.09 -1.61 5.26
C GLU A 332 4.41 -2.39 3.97
N LEU A 333 5.56 -2.13 3.36
CA LEU A 333 6.05 -2.81 2.18
C LEU A 333 6.28 -4.29 2.49
N LYS A 334 5.65 -5.16 1.71
CA LYS A 334 5.86 -6.59 1.81
C LYS A 334 7.11 -6.96 1.02
N THR A 335 8.18 -7.31 1.71
CA THR A 335 9.30 -8.03 1.10
C THR A 335 8.82 -9.41 0.62
N LEU A 336 9.23 -9.81 -0.58
CA LEU A 336 9.03 -11.15 -1.11
C LEU A 336 10.04 -12.13 -0.49
N ASP A 337 9.58 -13.25 0.05
CA ASP A 337 10.48 -14.23 0.67
C ASP A 337 10.59 -15.49 -0.20
N VAL A 338 11.78 -15.72 -0.77
CA VAL A 338 12.10 -16.92 -1.58
C VAL A 338 12.35 -18.10 -0.64
N VAL A 339 11.36 -18.98 -0.52
CA VAL A 339 11.42 -20.15 0.37
C VAL A 339 11.90 -21.43 -0.30
N ARG A 340 11.87 -21.50 -1.64
CA ARG A 340 12.37 -22.66 -2.37
C ARG A 340 12.92 -22.27 -3.74
N PHE A 341 14.00 -22.95 -4.13
CA PHE A 341 14.60 -22.91 -5.45
C PHE A 341 14.64 -24.34 -6.00
N ALA A 342 14.17 -24.54 -7.22
CA ALA A 342 14.16 -25.84 -7.87
C ALA A 342 14.47 -25.74 -9.36
N LEU A 343 15.29 -26.67 -9.86
CA LEU A 343 15.48 -26.89 -11.29
C LEU A 343 14.48 -27.96 -11.73
N GLN A 344 13.67 -27.66 -12.75
CA GLN A 344 12.74 -28.60 -13.40
C GLN A 344 12.01 -29.55 -12.44
N GLY A 345 11.21 -28.99 -11.52
CA GLY A 345 10.44 -29.80 -10.56
C GLY A 345 11.29 -30.48 -9.47
N GLY A 346 12.48 -29.95 -9.17
CA GLY A 346 13.40 -30.49 -8.17
C GLY A 346 14.39 -31.52 -8.71
N GLN A 347 14.47 -31.66 -10.03
CA GLN A 347 15.46 -32.49 -10.71
C GLN A 347 16.85 -31.85 -10.65
N ARG A 348 17.88 -32.66 -10.82
CA ARG A 348 19.27 -32.18 -10.91
C ARG A 348 19.74 -32.09 -12.36
N GLN A 349 18.85 -31.99 -13.34
CA GLN A 349 19.23 -31.90 -14.75
C GLN A 349 20.22 -30.74 -14.97
N ARG A 350 21.46 -31.06 -15.39
CA ARG A 350 22.56 -30.08 -15.54
C ARG A 350 22.96 -29.86 -17.00
N SER A 351 22.62 -30.83 -17.84
CA SER A 351 22.88 -30.78 -19.28
C SER A 351 21.81 -30.00 -20.03
N PHE A 352 20.54 -30.22 -19.68
CA PHE A 352 19.37 -29.56 -20.26
C PHE A 352 18.47 -29.03 -19.14
N ILE A 353 18.23 -27.72 -19.09
CA ILE A 353 17.34 -27.12 -18.08
C ILE A 353 16.17 -26.51 -18.82
N ARG A 354 14.98 -27.09 -18.69
CA ARG A 354 13.77 -26.50 -19.27
C ARG A 354 13.22 -25.39 -18.41
N THR A 355 13.03 -25.68 -17.12
CA THR A 355 12.42 -24.73 -16.19
C THR A 355 13.25 -24.52 -14.93
N ILE A 356 13.13 -23.32 -14.38
CA ILE A 356 13.57 -22.96 -13.03
C ILE A 356 12.36 -22.45 -12.27
N GLU A 357 12.21 -22.87 -11.02
CA GLU A 357 11.09 -22.51 -10.17
C GLU A 357 11.62 -21.86 -8.88
N LEU A 358 11.10 -20.67 -8.58
CA LEU A 358 11.27 -19.98 -7.30
C LEU A 358 9.93 -19.92 -6.60
N ASP A 359 9.78 -20.61 -5.46
CA ASP A 359 8.57 -20.50 -4.64
C ASP A 359 8.78 -19.42 -3.58
N PHE A 360 7.74 -18.60 -3.43
CA PHE A 360 7.72 -17.53 -2.44
C PHE A 360 6.70 -17.83 -1.34
N ALA A 361 7.06 -17.57 -0.07
CA ALA A 361 6.10 -17.72 1.03
C ALA A 361 4.86 -16.84 0.82
N ASN A 362 5.07 -15.66 0.26
CA ASN A 362 4.08 -14.59 0.11
C ASN A 362 3.99 -14.06 -1.33
N GLY A 363 4.24 -14.89 -2.33
CA GLY A 363 4.26 -14.48 -3.75
C GLY A 363 2.90 -14.14 -4.38
N LEU A 364 1.78 -14.59 -3.80
CA LEU A 364 0.46 -14.47 -4.44
C LEU A 364 0.12 -13.02 -4.77
N GLY A 365 -0.08 -12.72 -6.06
CA GLY A 365 -0.43 -11.38 -6.54
C GLY A 365 0.71 -10.36 -6.55
N LEU A 366 1.90 -10.71 -6.04
CA LEU A 366 3.07 -9.81 -5.99
C LEU A 366 4.09 -10.10 -7.10
N LEU A 367 4.20 -11.36 -7.55
CA LEU A 367 5.22 -11.77 -8.52
C LEU A 367 5.09 -11.12 -9.90
N ARG A 368 3.87 -10.72 -10.31
CA ARG A 368 3.73 -9.99 -11.57
C ARG A 368 4.38 -8.62 -11.50
N GLY A 369 4.17 -7.90 -10.39
CA GLY A 369 4.83 -6.63 -10.13
C GLY A 369 6.35 -6.76 -9.94
N LEU A 370 6.86 -7.93 -9.55
CA LEU A 370 8.30 -8.23 -9.53
C LEU A 370 8.87 -8.31 -10.96
N ILE A 371 8.17 -8.97 -11.87
CA ILE A 371 8.57 -9.07 -13.28
C ILE A 371 8.49 -7.69 -13.96
N ASP A 372 7.35 -7.03 -13.84
CA ASP A 372 7.07 -5.79 -14.58
C ASP A 372 8.04 -4.64 -14.21
N ARG A 373 8.64 -4.68 -13.00
CA ARG A 373 9.65 -3.72 -12.56
C ARG A 373 11.10 -4.13 -12.86
N GLY A 374 11.33 -5.30 -13.45
CA GLY A 374 12.68 -5.84 -13.67
C GLY A 374 13.38 -6.31 -12.40
N GLY A 375 12.62 -6.68 -11.35
CA GLY A 375 13.17 -7.09 -10.06
C GLY A 375 13.71 -8.53 -10.02
N VAL A 376 13.80 -9.21 -11.16
CA VAL A 376 14.45 -10.52 -11.28
C VAL A 376 15.45 -10.46 -12.42
N ARG A 377 16.67 -10.91 -12.16
CA ARG A 377 17.71 -11.05 -13.18
C ARG A 377 18.33 -12.44 -13.14
N LEU A 378 18.77 -12.90 -14.30
CA LEU A 378 19.55 -14.12 -14.46
C LEU A 378 20.87 -13.76 -15.13
N MET A 379 21.97 -13.95 -14.41
CA MET A 379 23.32 -13.60 -14.84
C MET A 379 24.11 -14.87 -15.16
N ARG A 380 24.80 -14.91 -16.29
CA ARG A 380 25.68 -16.02 -16.71
C ARG A 380 27.15 -15.62 -16.59
N TYR A 381 27.95 -16.49 -16.00
CA TYR A 381 29.39 -16.39 -15.86
C TYR A 381 30.10 -17.55 -16.56
N GLY A 382 31.43 -17.46 -16.67
CA GLY A 382 32.27 -18.56 -17.12
C GLY A 382 32.11 -19.81 -16.25
N LEU A 383 32.62 -20.96 -16.73
CA LEU A 383 32.66 -22.20 -15.95
C LEU A 383 33.60 -22.10 -14.72
N ASP A 384 34.47 -21.10 -14.73
CA ASP A 384 35.34 -20.67 -13.62
C ASP A 384 34.72 -19.54 -12.79
N GLY A 385 33.49 -19.14 -13.09
CA GLY A 385 32.79 -18.05 -12.41
C GLY A 385 33.35 -16.67 -12.73
N SER A 386 34.30 -16.58 -13.67
CA SER A 386 34.92 -15.32 -14.07
C SER A 386 34.12 -14.59 -15.15
N GLY A 387 34.52 -13.36 -15.43
CA GLY A 387 33.90 -12.47 -16.40
C GLY A 387 32.92 -11.46 -15.77
N PRO A 388 32.46 -10.47 -16.55
CA PRO A 388 31.61 -9.39 -16.04
C PRO A 388 30.17 -9.82 -15.70
N GLY A 389 29.80 -11.07 -15.99
CA GLY A 389 28.41 -11.53 -15.97
C GLY A 389 27.66 -11.05 -17.21
N GLU A 390 27.12 -11.97 -17.98
CA GLU A 390 26.26 -11.70 -19.13
C GLU A 390 24.81 -11.84 -18.69
N ALA A 391 24.02 -10.77 -18.80
CA ALA A 391 22.60 -10.84 -18.51
C ALA A 391 21.89 -11.75 -19.53
N VAL A 392 21.12 -12.70 -19.02
CA VAL A 392 20.20 -13.52 -19.83
C VAL A 392 18.95 -12.70 -20.08
N ASP A 393 18.58 -12.56 -21.34
CA ASP A 393 17.30 -11.95 -21.73
C ASP A 393 16.15 -12.86 -21.27
N LEU A 394 15.30 -12.32 -20.40
CA LEU A 394 14.18 -13.04 -19.77
C LEU A 394 12.84 -12.71 -20.43
N ASP A 395 12.82 -11.91 -21.49
CA ASP A 395 11.59 -11.57 -22.22
C ASP A 395 10.89 -12.86 -22.69
N ASP A 396 9.58 -12.93 -22.40
CA ASP A 396 8.71 -14.10 -22.64
C ASP A 396 9.11 -15.42 -21.95
N LEU A 397 10.18 -15.44 -21.12
CA LEU A 397 10.60 -16.64 -20.38
C LEU A 397 9.97 -16.75 -19.00
N LEU A 398 9.46 -15.65 -18.42
CA LEU A 398 8.92 -15.63 -17.07
C LEU A 398 7.40 -15.87 -17.03
N ALA A 399 6.97 -16.80 -16.19
CA ALA A 399 5.57 -17.09 -15.92
C ALA A 399 5.29 -17.14 -14.42
N VAL A 400 4.10 -16.71 -14.00
CA VAL A 400 3.64 -16.77 -12.61
C VAL A 400 2.64 -17.91 -12.45
N ARG A 401 2.86 -18.78 -11.47
CA ARG A 401 1.96 -19.88 -11.09
C ARG A 401 1.69 -19.85 -9.59
N GLY A 402 0.63 -19.16 -9.17
CA GLY A 402 0.33 -18.97 -7.75
C GLY A 402 1.44 -18.19 -7.04
N ASN A 403 2.19 -18.88 -6.17
CA ASN A 403 3.33 -18.33 -5.43
C ASN A 403 4.68 -18.61 -6.10
N THR A 404 4.68 -19.23 -7.28
CA THR A 404 5.90 -19.65 -7.97
C THR A 404 6.19 -18.74 -9.15
N LEU A 405 7.42 -18.24 -9.23
CA LEU A 405 7.98 -17.66 -10.44
C LEU A 405 8.68 -18.76 -11.22
N VAL A 406 8.27 -18.96 -12.47
CA VAL A 406 8.80 -20.00 -13.36
C VAL A 406 9.56 -19.33 -14.50
N PHE A 407 10.83 -19.67 -14.67
CA PHE A 407 11.59 -19.41 -15.89
C PHE A 407 11.36 -20.63 -16.80
N ASP A 408 10.83 -20.45 -18.00
CA ASP A 408 10.59 -21.52 -18.97
C ASP A 408 11.37 -21.24 -20.26
N PHE A 409 12.51 -21.92 -20.42
CA PHE A 409 13.37 -21.83 -21.60
C PHE A 409 12.80 -22.60 -22.81
N GLY A 410 11.58 -23.14 -22.70
CA GLY A 410 10.91 -23.87 -23.74
C GLY A 410 11.58 -25.21 -24.08
N VAL A 411 11.14 -25.82 -25.18
CA VAL A 411 11.61 -27.17 -25.58
C VAL A 411 13.09 -27.23 -25.97
N GLN A 412 13.72 -26.09 -26.22
CA GLN A 412 15.15 -26.03 -26.51
C GLN A 412 16.00 -25.97 -25.24
N GLY A 413 15.39 -25.65 -24.09
CA GLY A 413 16.08 -25.53 -22.81
C GLY A 413 17.16 -24.44 -22.81
N LEU A 414 17.76 -24.26 -21.63
CA LEU A 414 18.85 -23.31 -21.46
C LEU A 414 20.08 -23.75 -22.28
N GLY A 415 20.38 -22.97 -23.32
CA GLY A 415 21.54 -23.17 -24.19
C GLY A 415 21.42 -24.26 -25.26
N GLY A 416 20.20 -24.69 -25.61
CA GLY A 416 19.95 -25.57 -26.77
C GLY A 416 19.60 -24.81 -28.07
N ASN A 417 19.18 -23.55 -27.99
CA ASN A 417 18.97 -22.71 -29.17
C ASN A 417 20.30 -22.07 -29.61
N ARG A 418 20.83 -22.51 -30.74
CA ARG A 418 22.09 -21.99 -31.32
C ARG A 418 22.09 -20.49 -31.68
N ASN A 419 20.92 -19.87 -31.74
CA ASN A 419 20.78 -18.44 -32.02
C ASN A 419 20.72 -17.59 -30.73
N GLN A 420 20.65 -18.23 -29.56
CA GLN A 420 20.78 -17.57 -28.26
C GLN A 420 22.24 -17.60 -27.83
N SER A 421 22.70 -16.57 -27.11
CA SER A 421 24.06 -16.51 -26.54
C SER A 421 24.22 -17.40 -25.30
N PHE A 422 23.14 -18.02 -24.82
CA PHE A 422 23.12 -18.82 -23.61
C PHE A 422 23.73 -20.20 -23.87
N GLY A 423 24.50 -20.73 -22.91
CA GLY A 423 25.28 -21.95 -23.09
C GLY A 423 25.77 -22.53 -21.77
N ASP A 424 26.86 -23.29 -21.80
CA ASP A 424 27.48 -23.78 -20.56
C ASP A 424 27.95 -22.61 -19.70
N GLY A 425 27.80 -22.70 -18.38
CA GLY A 425 28.22 -21.64 -17.47
C GLY A 425 27.69 -21.79 -16.06
N TYR A 426 28.17 -20.91 -15.20
CA TYR A 426 27.64 -20.69 -13.86
C TYR A 426 26.60 -19.58 -13.91
N TYR A 427 25.44 -19.81 -13.31
CA TYR A 427 24.29 -18.92 -13.40
C TYR A 427 23.88 -18.45 -12.00
N VAL A 428 23.59 -17.16 -11.88
CA VAL A 428 23.10 -16.52 -10.66
C VAL A 428 21.77 -15.83 -10.95
N ILE A 429 20.75 -16.19 -10.19
CA ILE A 429 19.47 -15.49 -10.14
C ILE A 429 19.55 -14.50 -9.01
N GLU A 430 19.19 -13.26 -9.30
CA GLU A 430 19.11 -12.17 -8.35
C GLU A 430 17.65 -11.73 -8.27
N VAL A 431 17.11 -11.59 -7.05
CA VAL A 431 15.76 -11.12 -6.79
C VAL A 431 15.78 -9.89 -5.89
N ASP A 432 15.18 -8.81 -6.39
CA ASP A 432 14.84 -7.56 -5.72
C ASP A 432 13.46 -7.75 -5.05
N THR A 433 13.51 -8.22 -3.82
CA THR A 433 12.39 -8.69 -3.02
C THR A 433 11.54 -7.57 -2.45
N ASP A 434 12.10 -6.41 -2.16
CA ASP A 434 11.37 -5.24 -1.65
C ASP A 434 11.10 -4.18 -2.73
N GLY A 435 11.77 -4.30 -3.88
CA GLY A 435 11.63 -3.42 -5.01
C GLY A 435 12.65 -2.29 -5.03
N ASP A 436 13.49 -2.08 -4.02
CA ASP A 436 14.32 -0.88 -3.89
C ASP A 436 15.39 -0.69 -4.98
N GLY A 437 15.56 -1.70 -5.84
CA GLY A 437 16.50 -1.73 -6.95
C GLY A 437 17.85 -2.35 -6.57
N SER A 438 18.06 -2.66 -5.29
CA SER A 438 19.04 -3.63 -4.85
C SER A 438 18.48 -5.05 -4.97
N PHE A 439 19.33 -6.05 -4.80
CA PHE A 439 18.94 -7.46 -4.94
C PHE A 439 19.32 -8.17 -3.65
N GLU A 440 18.33 -8.44 -2.81
CA GLU A 440 18.54 -8.95 -1.45
C GLU A 440 18.72 -10.46 -1.44
N THR A 441 18.13 -11.15 -2.43
CA THR A 441 18.15 -12.61 -2.51
C THR A 441 18.84 -13.09 -3.76
N THR A 442 19.79 -14.01 -3.61
CA THR A 442 20.44 -14.68 -4.73
C THR A 442 20.28 -16.20 -4.67
N ARG A 443 20.20 -16.84 -5.83
CA ARG A 443 20.24 -18.30 -6.00
C ARG A 443 21.15 -18.66 -7.16
N SER A 444 21.88 -19.76 -7.07
CA SER A 444 22.88 -20.13 -8.04
C SER A 444 22.77 -21.57 -8.53
N PHE A 445 23.14 -21.80 -9.78
CA PHE A 445 23.23 -23.12 -10.39
C PHE A 445 24.27 -23.12 -11.52
N HIS A 446 24.49 -24.28 -12.14
CA HIS A 446 25.29 -24.35 -13.36
C HIS A 446 24.59 -25.21 -14.41
N ARG A 447 24.90 -24.91 -15.67
CA ARG A 447 24.58 -25.74 -16.82
C ARG A 447 25.88 -26.19 -17.45
N LEU A 448 26.07 -27.50 -17.59
CA LEU A 448 27.21 -28.10 -18.25
C LEU A 448 26.73 -29.23 -19.17
N LEU A 449 26.77 -28.99 -20.48
CA LEU A 449 26.25 -29.93 -21.47
C LEU A 449 27.05 -31.24 -21.49
N GLY A 450 26.41 -32.33 -21.11
CA GLY A 450 27.00 -33.67 -21.06
C GLY A 450 27.38 -34.12 -19.66
N ASP A 451 27.32 -33.25 -18.65
CA ASP A 451 27.42 -33.63 -17.23
C ASP A 451 26.04 -34.15 -16.79
N VAL A 452 25.91 -35.47 -16.69
CA VAL A 452 24.64 -36.16 -16.38
C VAL A 452 24.62 -36.74 -14.97
N ASP A 453 25.78 -36.98 -14.35
CA ASP A 453 25.87 -37.43 -12.96
C ASP A 453 25.96 -36.27 -11.96
N GLY A 454 26.39 -35.11 -12.44
CA GLY A 454 26.49 -33.94 -11.63
C GLY A 454 27.69 -33.85 -10.72
N ASP A 455 28.80 -34.42 -11.11
CA ASP A 455 30.08 -34.14 -10.47
C ASP A 455 30.72 -32.82 -10.95
N GLY A 456 30.15 -32.17 -11.97
CA GLY A 456 30.67 -30.92 -12.55
C GLY A 456 31.76 -31.13 -13.59
N THR A 457 31.97 -32.36 -14.08
CA THR A 457 32.93 -32.73 -15.12
C THR A 457 32.22 -33.52 -16.21
N VAL A 458 32.61 -33.35 -17.47
CA VAL A 458 32.12 -34.21 -18.56
C VAL A 458 33.17 -35.28 -18.83
N GLY A 459 32.96 -36.47 -18.27
CA GLY A 459 33.92 -37.58 -18.23
C GLY A 459 33.46 -38.87 -18.91
N ASP A 460 34.26 -39.93 -18.70
CA ASP A 460 33.92 -41.28 -19.16
C ASP A 460 32.68 -41.85 -18.45
N LEU A 461 32.43 -41.42 -17.21
CA LEU A 461 31.30 -41.87 -16.42
C LEU A 461 29.98 -41.40 -17.02
N ASP A 462 29.88 -40.12 -17.41
CA ASP A 462 28.70 -39.58 -18.09
C ASP A 462 28.36 -40.35 -19.37
N LEU A 463 29.36 -40.56 -20.21
CA LEU A 463 29.24 -41.31 -21.46
C LEU A 463 28.76 -42.74 -21.23
N ALA A 464 29.22 -43.39 -20.16
CA ALA A 464 28.79 -44.72 -19.77
C ALA A 464 27.35 -44.73 -19.24
N LEU A 465 26.97 -43.73 -18.45
CA LEU A 465 25.61 -43.58 -17.92
C LEU A 465 24.59 -43.37 -19.04
N ILE A 466 24.87 -42.48 -20.00
CA ILE A 466 24.00 -42.26 -21.17
C ILE A 466 23.81 -43.55 -21.97
N LEU A 467 24.90 -44.28 -22.22
CA LEU A 467 24.85 -45.57 -22.93
C LEU A 467 23.97 -46.60 -22.23
N ASP A 468 24.05 -46.67 -20.91
CA ASP A 468 23.25 -47.58 -20.10
C ASP A 468 21.78 -47.13 -20.03
N GLY A 469 21.51 -45.83 -20.23
CA GLY A 469 20.18 -45.22 -20.23
C GLY A 469 19.29 -45.59 -21.43
N VAL A 470 19.85 -45.98 -22.58
CA VAL A 470 19.13 -46.22 -23.85
C VAL A 470 18.02 -47.29 -23.76
N ARG A 471 17.99 -48.09 -22.68
CA ARG A 471 16.98 -49.15 -22.46
C ARG A 471 16.21 -48.99 -21.15
N ARG A 472 16.42 -47.91 -20.42
CA ARG A 472 15.75 -47.63 -19.15
C ARG A 472 14.43 -46.88 -19.41
N PRO A 473 13.44 -46.96 -18.50
CA PRO A 473 12.33 -46.01 -18.47
C PRO A 473 12.88 -44.57 -18.46
N TYR A 474 12.15 -43.60 -19.01
CA TYR A 474 12.58 -42.21 -19.16
C TYR A 474 13.43 -41.71 -17.97
N THR A 475 14.71 -41.47 -18.24
CA THR A 475 15.71 -40.93 -17.29
C THR A 475 16.08 -39.50 -17.73
N PRO A 476 15.41 -38.47 -17.19
CA PRO A 476 15.58 -37.09 -17.61
C PRO A 476 17.04 -36.63 -17.58
N GLU A 477 17.82 -37.07 -16.59
CA GLU A 477 19.21 -36.66 -16.43
C GLU A 477 20.12 -37.13 -17.58
N LEU A 478 19.77 -38.25 -18.23
CA LEU A 478 20.55 -38.84 -19.31
C LEU A 478 20.13 -38.35 -20.71
N ASP A 479 18.98 -37.69 -20.79
CA ASP A 479 18.45 -37.06 -22.00
C ASP A 479 19.10 -35.66 -22.15
N VAL A 480 20.26 -35.62 -22.80
CA VAL A 480 21.15 -34.46 -22.86
C VAL A 480 20.56 -33.36 -23.76
N ASN A 481 19.78 -33.74 -24.78
CA ASN A 481 19.18 -32.80 -25.72
C ASN A 481 17.71 -32.44 -25.39
N GLY A 482 17.08 -33.14 -24.44
CA GLY A 482 15.72 -32.89 -23.99
C GLY A 482 14.63 -33.34 -24.96
N ASP A 483 14.92 -34.26 -25.90
CA ASP A 483 13.98 -34.73 -26.91
C ASP A 483 13.04 -35.85 -26.41
N GLY A 484 13.24 -36.31 -25.17
CA GLY A 484 12.45 -37.36 -24.54
C GLY A 484 13.01 -38.76 -24.73
N VAL A 485 14.11 -38.93 -25.48
CA VAL A 485 14.64 -40.24 -25.88
C VAL A 485 16.15 -40.30 -25.70
N VAL A 486 16.61 -41.02 -24.67
CA VAL A 486 18.05 -41.29 -24.48
C VAL A 486 18.58 -42.19 -25.59
N ASN A 487 19.46 -41.66 -26.44
CA ASN A 487 19.97 -42.38 -27.60
C ASN A 487 21.43 -42.00 -27.96
N ALA A 488 21.88 -42.44 -29.14
CA ALA A 488 23.25 -42.20 -29.59
C ALA A 488 23.57 -40.70 -29.79
N ALA A 489 22.56 -39.87 -30.08
CA ALA A 489 22.72 -38.42 -30.22
C ALA A 489 23.18 -37.78 -28.90
N ASP A 490 22.57 -38.14 -27.76
CA ASP A 490 22.97 -37.66 -26.43
C ASP A 490 24.43 -37.99 -26.14
N ARG A 491 24.82 -39.23 -26.42
CA ARG A 491 26.19 -39.68 -26.24
C ARG A 491 27.18 -38.90 -27.12
N VAL A 492 26.80 -38.60 -28.36
CA VAL A 492 27.63 -37.79 -29.27
C VAL A 492 27.76 -36.35 -28.75
N LEU A 493 26.68 -35.77 -28.23
CA LEU A 493 26.69 -34.42 -27.66
C LEU A 493 27.56 -34.35 -26.40
N ALA A 494 27.39 -35.28 -25.45
CA ALA A 494 28.25 -35.37 -24.28
C ALA A 494 29.71 -35.64 -24.66
N GLY A 495 29.96 -36.54 -25.62
CA GLY A 495 31.29 -36.87 -26.10
C GLY A 495 32.05 -35.70 -26.73
N ARG A 496 31.35 -34.76 -27.38
CA ARG A 496 31.94 -33.52 -27.90
C ARG A 496 32.37 -32.55 -26.81
N ASN A 497 31.78 -32.64 -25.62
CA ASN A 497 32.05 -31.78 -24.48
C ASN A 497 33.00 -32.42 -23.45
N ARG A 498 33.48 -33.63 -23.72
CA ARG A 498 34.39 -34.36 -22.84
C ARG A 498 35.62 -33.52 -22.48
N GLY A 499 35.94 -33.49 -21.19
CA GLY A 499 37.06 -32.73 -20.63
C GLY A 499 36.72 -31.30 -20.20
N LYS A 500 35.48 -30.85 -20.38
CA LYS A 500 34.97 -29.65 -19.70
C LYS A 500 34.71 -29.93 -18.23
N PHE A 501 34.92 -28.94 -17.38
CA PHE A 501 34.65 -29.01 -15.95
C PHE A 501 34.29 -27.63 -15.39
N LEU A 502 33.54 -27.64 -14.29
CA LEU A 502 33.27 -26.48 -13.44
C LEU A 502 34.38 -26.33 -12.39
N ASP A 503 34.72 -25.10 -12.03
CA ASP A 503 35.74 -24.88 -11.01
C ASP A 503 35.26 -25.34 -9.61
N PRO A 504 36.10 -26.02 -8.80
CA PRO A 504 35.65 -26.74 -7.60
C PRO A 504 35.02 -25.88 -6.49
N GLY A 505 35.15 -24.56 -6.54
CA GLY A 505 34.58 -23.62 -5.57
C GLY A 505 33.19 -23.08 -5.93
N LEU A 506 32.69 -23.36 -7.13
CA LEU A 506 31.36 -22.92 -7.58
C LEU A 506 30.32 -23.95 -7.14
N HIS A 507 29.95 -23.87 -5.87
CA HIS A 507 28.91 -24.72 -5.29
C HIS A 507 27.50 -24.23 -5.66
N ARG A 508 26.53 -25.13 -5.53
CA ARG A 508 25.10 -24.88 -5.76
C ARG A 508 24.43 -24.51 -4.46
N ASP A 509 23.40 -23.69 -4.52
CA ASP A 509 22.43 -23.64 -3.43
C ASP A 509 21.66 -24.98 -3.41
N ALA A 510 21.61 -25.62 -2.24
CA ALA A 510 21.04 -26.95 -2.04
C ALA A 510 19.50 -26.95 -1.99
#